data_AF-I5B6Z0-F1
#
_entry.id   AF-I5B6Z0-F1
#
_cell.length_a   1.000
_cell.length_b   1.000
_cell.length_c   1.000
_cell.angle_alpha   90.00
_cell.angle_beta   90.00
_cell.angle_gamma   90.00
#
_symmetry.space_group_name_H-M   'P 1'
#
loop_
_entity.id
_entity.type
_entity.pdbx_description
1 polymer ?
#
loop_
_entity_poly.entity_id
_entity_poly.type
_entity_poly.pdbx_seq_one_letter_code
_entity_poly.pdbx_strand_id
1 'polypeptide(L)'
;MKKILLVVMGLFLLYGNSHADSSLSHEEIQELVTEIYVATFERAPALSGLEYWTNAVETGKFTIENVAQSFFDQPETQAKFPEGSSNSTFITTVYNNTLSRDPAQAGLAYWVDGLDRGLFRRDQAIMTIINGAKAQTGSATDAAMLAKKTEIGLLFAKSKIGDLSRWTNIIPV
;
A
#
# COMPACT_ATOMS: atom_id res chain seq x y z
N MET A 1 1.53 27.51 -16.88
CA MET A 1 1.33 26.07 -16.62
C MET A 1 1.81 25.71 -15.20
N LYS A 2 1.12 26.19 -14.15
CA LYS A 2 1.49 25.96 -12.74
C LYS A 2 0.33 25.43 -11.86
N LYS A 3 -0.84 25.15 -12.44
CA LYS A 3 -2.06 24.82 -11.68
C LYS A 3 -2.31 23.31 -11.47
N ILE A 4 -1.56 22.42 -12.13
CA ILE A 4 -1.77 20.96 -12.04
C ILE A 4 -0.97 20.33 -10.89
N LEU A 5 0.10 20.99 -10.42
CA LEU A 5 0.96 20.44 -9.36
C LEU A 5 0.33 20.54 -7.94
N LEU A 6 -0.71 21.35 -7.76
CA LEU A 6 -1.35 21.57 -6.45
C LEU A 6 -2.37 20.48 -6.06
N VAL A 7 -2.84 19.66 -7.00
CA VAL A 7 -3.85 18.64 -6.70
C VAL A 7 -3.21 17.42 -6.01
N VAL A 8 -1.92 17.16 -6.23
CA VAL A 8 -1.23 16.00 -5.65
C VAL A 8 -0.73 16.27 -4.22
N MET A 9 -0.46 17.53 -3.84
CA MET A 9 -0.08 17.89 -2.46
C MET A 9 -1.27 18.20 -1.54
N GLY A 10 -2.49 18.33 -2.08
CA GLY A 10 -3.69 18.75 -1.33
C GLY A 10 -4.51 17.61 -0.73
N LEU A 11 -4.13 16.34 -0.95
CA LEU A 11 -4.91 15.18 -0.49
C LEU A 11 -4.62 14.76 0.97
N PHE A 12 -3.81 15.54 1.70
CA PHE A 12 -3.42 15.24 3.09
C PHE A 12 -4.36 15.83 4.15
N LEU A 13 -5.49 16.46 3.76
CA LEU A 13 -6.23 17.35 4.67
C LEU A 13 -7.70 17.03 4.92
N LEU A 14 -8.20 15.82 4.65
CA LEU A 14 -9.61 15.53 4.98
C LEU A 14 -9.84 14.12 5.53
N TYR A 15 -9.27 13.86 6.71
CA TYR A 15 -9.88 13.00 7.71
C TYR A 15 -9.79 13.70 9.08
N GLY A 16 -10.95 14.09 9.62
CA GLY A 16 -11.21 14.28 11.06
C GLY A 16 -10.39 15.28 11.89
N ASN A 17 -10.96 16.45 12.13
CA ASN A 17 -10.93 17.28 13.36
C ASN A 17 -9.70 17.31 14.32
N SER A 18 -9.35 18.56 14.65
CA SER A 18 -8.61 19.08 15.82
C SER A 18 -7.09 18.90 15.88
N HIS A 19 -6.39 20.03 15.76
CA HIS A 19 -4.95 20.21 15.87
C HIS A 19 -4.37 19.80 17.24
N ALA A 20 -3.55 18.75 17.27
CA ALA A 20 -2.34 18.61 18.10
C ALA A 20 -1.53 17.37 17.66
N ASP A 21 -0.25 17.61 17.32
CA ASP A 21 0.80 16.65 16.88
C ASP A 21 0.74 16.17 15.41
N SER A 22 1.71 16.60 14.61
CA SER A 22 1.82 16.35 13.16
C SER A 22 2.59 15.06 12.88
N SER A 23 2.19 13.95 13.49
CA SER A 23 2.74 12.63 13.23
C SER A 23 1.62 11.59 13.14
N LEU A 24 1.77 10.60 12.26
CA LEU A 24 0.79 9.52 12.13
C LEU A 24 0.72 8.71 13.43
N SER A 25 -0.48 8.38 13.89
CA SER A 25 -0.67 7.48 15.04
C SER A 25 -0.17 6.05 14.73
N HIS A 26 0.08 5.26 15.77
CA HIS A 26 0.44 3.85 15.67
C HIS A 26 -0.55 3.07 14.79
N GLU A 27 -1.84 3.29 15.03
CA GLU A 27 -2.94 2.65 14.31
C GLU A 27 -2.95 3.04 12.83
N GLU A 28 -2.81 4.33 12.50
CA GLU A 28 -2.74 4.81 11.12
C GLU A 28 -1.53 4.23 10.38
N ILE A 29 -0.38 4.11 11.06
CA ILE A 29 0.81 3.47 10.48
C ILE A 29 0.54 1.99 10.21
N GLN A 30 -0.09 1.27 11.14
CA GLN A 30 -0.46 -0.14 10.94
C GLN A 30 -1.42 -0.33 9.76
N GLU A 31 -2.41 0.55 9.62
CA GLU A 31 -3.34 0.55 8.48
C GLU A 31 -2.60 0.75 7.16
N LEU A 32 -1.77 1.80 7.06
CA LEU A 32 -0.99 2.10 5.85
C LEU A 32 -0.01 0.98 5.48
N VAL A 33 0.70 0.41 6.47
CA VAL A 33 1.57 -0.74 6.25
C VAL A 33 0.76 -1.92 5.72
N THR A 34 -0.40 -2.19 6.29
CA THR A 34 -1.28 -3.29 5.85
C THR A 34 -1.79 -3.06 4.42
N GLU A 35 -2.16 -1.83 4.07
CA GLU A 35 -2.57 -1.45 2.71
C GLU A 35 -1.44 -1.70 1.69
N ILE A 36 -0.18 -1.41 2.05
CA ILE A 36 1.00 -1.70 1.21
C ILE A 36 1.21 -3.21 1.05
N TYR A 37 1.06 -4.00 2.12
CA TYR A 37 1.10 -5.47 2.05
C TYR A 37 0.04 -6.02 1.09
N VAL A 38 -1.21 -5.56 1.22
CA VAL A 38 -2.31 -5.97 0.37
C VAL A 38 -2.04 -5.61 -1.08
N ALA A 39 -1.67 -4.36 -1.37
CA ALA A 39 -1.44 -3.88 -2.73
C ALA A 39 -0.26 -4.59 -3.42
N THR A 40 0.82 -4.87 -2.70
CA THR A 40 2.04 -5.43 -3.28
C THR A 40 1.99 -6.95 -3.39
N PHE A 41 1.54 -7.62 -2.33
CA PHE A 41 1.66 -9.07 -2.17
C PHE A 41 0.33 -9.82 -2.19
N GLU A 42 -0.80 -9.12 -2.24
CA GLU A 42 -2.13 -9.74 -2.11
C GLU A 42 -2.31 -10.55 -0.81
N ARG A 43 -1.61 -10.16 0.26
CA ARG A 43 -1.71 -10.86 1.55
C ARG A 43 -1.75 -9.91 2.74
N ALA A 44 -2.25 -10.43 3.85
CA ALA A 44 -2.12 -9.82 5.16
C ALA A 44 -0.66 -9.87 5.65
N PRO A 45 -0.22 -8.89 6.46
CA PRO A 45 1.04 -9.01 7.19
C PRO A 45 0.96 -10.11 8.26
N ALA A 46 2.09 -10.79 8.50
CA ALA A 46 2.30 -11.48 9.77
C ALA A 46 2.54 -10.43 10.88
N LEU A 47 2.28 -10.78 12.14
CA LEU A 47 2.40 -9.86 13.28
C LEU A 47 3.77 -9.18 13.35
N SER A 48 4.84 -9.98 13.31
CA SER A 48 6.21 -9.48 13.39
C SER A 48 6.59 -8.56 12.22
N GLY A 49 6.04 -8.82 11.04
CA GLY A 49 6.22 -7.96 9.88
C GLY A 49 5.51 -6.62 10.05
N LEU A 50 4.27 -6.63 10.54
CA LEU A 50 3.52 -5.40 10.85
C LEU A 50 4.28 -4.56 11.90
N GLU A 51 4.66 -5.17 13.01
CA GLU A 51 5.39 -4.50 14.11
C GLU A 51 6.72 -3.91 13.65
N TYR A 52 7.49 -4.65 12.84
CA TYR A 52 8.77 -4.17 12.31
C TYR A 52 8.60 -2.88 11.50
N TRP A 53 7.67 -2.86 10.53
CA TRP A 53 7.46 -1.70 9.68
C TRP A 53 6.82 -0.55 10.42
N THR A 54 5.88 -0.83 11.32
CA THR A 54 5.29 0.21 12.18
C THR A 54 6.35 0.88 13.02
N ASN A 55 7.19 0.13 13.73
CA ASN A 55 8.26 0.68 14.54
C ASN A 55 9.29 1.46 13.70
N ALA A 56 9.62 0.98 12.50
CA ALA A 56 10.52 1.68 11.59
C ALA A 56 9.98 3.07 11.20
N VAL A 57 8.66 3.23 11.06
CA VAL A 57 8.04 4.52 10.76
C VAL A 57 7.95 5.40 12.01
N GLU A 58 7.50 4.85 13.14
CA GLU A 58 7.39 5.57 14.42
C GLU A 58 8.73 6.14 14.91
N THR A 59 9.83 5.42 14.67
CA THR A 59 11.18 5.85 15.04
C THR A 59 11.84 6.76 14.00
N GLY A 60 11.15 7.08 12.90
CA GLY A 60 11.66 7.91 11.82
C GLY A 60 12.73 7.25 10.95
N LYS A 61 12.98 5.94 11.11
CA LYS A 61 13.91 5.18 10.27
C LYS A 61 13.41 5.07 8.83
N PHE A 62 12.09 5.01 8.64
CA PHE A 62 11.41 4.97 7.36
C PHE A 62 10.26 5.98 7.32
N THR A 63 9.98 6.53 6.14
CA THR A 63 8.66 7.12 5.85
C THR A 63 7.76 6.05 5.24
N ILE A 64 6.44 6.27 5.19
CA ILE A 64 5.49 5.33 4.58
C ILE A 64 5.83 5.09 3.09
N GLU A 65 6.26 6.12 2.37
CA GLU A 65 6.68 6.01 0.98
C GLU A 65 7.92 5.12 0.85
N ASN A 66 8.89 5.24 1.77
CA ASN A 66 10.07 4.39 1.79
C ASN A 66 9.72 2.93 2.13
N VAL A 67 8.65 2.68 2.90
CA VAL A 67 8.12 1.33 3.13
C VAL A 67 7.63 0.74 1.81
N ALA A 68 6.79 1.47 1.05
CA ALA A 68 6.29 1.00 -0.25
C ALA A 68 7.42 0.74 -1.25
N GLN A 69 8.43 1.62 -1.30
CA GLN A 69 9.63 1.39 -2.09
C GLN A 69 10.36 0.11 -1.65
N SER A 70 10.59 -0.07 -0.34
CA SER A 70 11.29 -1.25 0.17
C SER A 70 10.57 -2.56 -0.13
N PHE A 71 9.23 -2.54 -0.18
CA PHE A 71 8.41 -3.68 -0.58
C PHE A 71 8.56 -4.01 -2.06
N PHE A 72 8.62 -2.99 -2.90
CA PHE A 72 8.87 -3.17 -4.33
C PHE A 72 10.27 -3.73 -4.60
N ASP A 73 11.26 -3.35 -3.78
CA ASP A 73 12.64 -3.81 -3.91
C ASP A 73 12.87 -5.23 -3.34
N GLN A 74 11.88 -5.84 -2.68
CA GLN A 74 12.02 -7.21 -2.15
C GLN A 74 12.22 -8.24 -3.25
N PRO A 75 13.03 -9.31 -3.01
CA PRO A 75 13.24 -10.39 -3.97
C PRO A 75 11.94 -11.02 -4.50
N GLU A 76 10.91 -11.14 -3.65
CA GLU A 76 9.60 -11.66 -4.05
C GLU A 76 8.94 -10.78 -5.11
N THR A 77 8.91 -9.46 -4.91
CA THR A 77 8.32 -8.51 -5.87
C THR A 77 9.13 -8.45 -7.16
N GLN A 78 10.45 -8.46 -7.07
CA GLN A 78 11.35 -8.47 -8.23
C GLN A 78 11.24 -9.78 -9.03
N ALA A 79 11.01 -10.92 -8.38
CA ALA A 79 10.72 -12.17 -9.06
C ALA A 79 9.36 -12.17 -9.75
N LYS A 80 8.35 -11.50 -9.16
CA LYS A 80 7.02 -11.33 -9.75
C LYS A 80 7.01 -10.35 -10.92
N PHE A 81 7.82 -9.29 -10.84
CA PHE A 81 7.93 -8.24 -11.84
C PHE A 81 9.39 -8.00 -12.22
N PRO A 82 10.06 -8.96 -12.91
CA PRO A 82 11.43 -8.79 -13.35
C PRO A 82 11.59 -7.61 -14.31
N GLU A 83 12.82 -7.16 -14.51
CA GLU A 83 13.15 -6.10 -15.46
C GLU A 83 12.54 -6.39 -16.85
N GLY A 84 11.92 -5.38 -17.46
CA GLY A 84 11.20 -5.53 -18.73
C GLY A 84 9.76 -6.05 -18.60
N SER A 85 9.27 -6.36 -17.40
CA SER A 85 7.85 -6.69 -17.18
C SER A 85 6.93 -5.59 -17.69
N SER A 86 5.76 -5.96 -18.21
CA SER A 86 4.77 -4.99 -18.70
C SER A 86 4.22 -4.09 -17.59
N ASN A 87 4.18 -2.77 -17.85
CA ASN A 87 3.52 -1.80 -16.99
C ASN A 87 2.00 -2.04 -16.90
N SER A 88 1.38 -2.54 -17.97
CA SER A 88 -0.06 -2.88 -17.92
C SER A 88 -0.34 -4.05 -17.00
N THR A 89 0.48 -5.11 -17.06
CA THR A 89 0.38 -6.26 -16.16
C THR A 89 0.59 -5.83 -14.72
N PHE A 90 1.62 -5.01 -14.45
CA PHE A 90 1.90 -4.49 -13.12
C PHE A 90 0.70 -3.73 -12.55
N ILE A 91 0.16 -2.75 -13.28
CA ILE A 91 -0.98 -1.95 -12.81
C ILE A 91 -2.23 -2.81 -12.61
N THR A 92 -2.55 -3.70 -13.54
CA THR A 92 -3.69 -4.61 -13.40
C THR A 92 -3.54 -5.50 -12.17
N THR A 93 -2.35 -6.02 -11.87
CA THR A 93 -2.11 -6.79 -10.65
C THR A 93 -2.33 -5.95 -9.40
N VAL A 94 -1.76 -4.74 -9.32
CA VAL A 94 -1.96 -3.86 -8.15
C VAL A 94 -3.45 -3.52 -7.97
N TYR A 95 -4.19 -3.25 -9.04
CA TYR A 95 -5.64 -3.02 -8.98
C TYR A 95 -6.41 -4.22 -8.43
N ASN A 96 -6.11 -5.43 -8.90
CA ASN A 96 -6.78 -6.64 -8.40
C ASN A 96 -6.42 -6.90 -6.93
N ASN A 97 -5.14 -6.76 -6.59
CA ASN A 97 -4.66 -6.90 -5.21
C ASN A 97 -5.36 -5.92 -4.26
N THR A 98 -5.44 -4.65 -4.61
CA THR A 98 -5.98 -3.59 -3.74
C THR A 98 -7.51 -3.54 -3.76
N LEU A 99 -8.12 -3.63 -4.94
CA LEU A 99 -9.52 -3.29 -5.20
C LEU A 99 -10.38 -4.46 -5.67
N SER A 100 -9.80 -5.65 -5.86
CA SER A 100 -10.50 -6.85 -6.33
C SER A 100 -11.23 -6.67 -7.66
N ARG A 101 -10.67 -5.85 -8.55
CA ARG A 101 -11.19 -5.61 -9.90
C ARG A 101 -10.10 -5.12 -10.83
N ASP A 102 -10.33 -5.26 -12.12
CA ASP A 102 -9.48 -4.65 -13.15
C ASP A 102 -9.65 -3.12 -13.19
N PRO A 103 -8.60 -2.38 -13.60
CA PRO A 103 -8.71 -0.96 -13.89
C PRO A 103 -9.61 -0.73 -15.12
N ALA A 104 -10.39 0.35 -15.11
CA ALA A 104 -11.07 0.79 -16.33
C ALA A 104 -10.03 1.17 -17.39
N GLN A 105 -10.35 0.92 -18.68
CA GLN A 105 -9.39 1.10 -19.79
C GLN A 105 -8.71 2.49 -19.80
N ALA A 106 -9.46 3.56 -19.55
CA ALA A 106 -8.91 4.92 -19.50
C ALA A 106 -7.95 5.13 -18.31
N GLY A 107 -8.26 4.53 -17.16
CA GLY A 107 -7.38 4.55 -15.99
C GLY A 107 -6.10 3.75 -16.24
N LEU A 108 -6.21 2.54 -16.81
CA LEU A 108 -5.05 1.73 -17.19
C LEU A 108 -4.14 2.49 -18.16
N ALA A 109 -4.70 3.13 -19.18
CA ALA A 109 -3.94 3.92 -20.13
C ALA A 109 -3.19 5.08 -19.47
N TYR A 110 -3.82 5.79 -18.53
CA TYR A 110 -3.17 6.85 -17.74
C TYR A 110 -1.96 6.32 -16.96
N TRP A 111 -2.12 5.19 -16.26
CA TRP A 111 -1.05 4.61 -15.46
C TRP A 111 0.12 4.12 -16.32
N VAL A 112 -0.18 3.43 -17.43
CA VAL A 112 0.82 2.90 -18.34
C VAL A 112 1.61 4.03 -19.01
N ASP A 113 0.95 5.06 -19.54
CA ASP A 113 1.65 6.23 -20.12
C ASP A 113 2.57 6.91 -19.10
N GLY A 114 2.11 7.07 -17.86
CA GLY A 114 2.91 7.65 -16.79
C GLY A 114 4.15 6.84 -16.44
N LEU A 115 4.03 5.51 -16.37
CA LEU A 115 5.15 4.61 -16.10
C LEU A 115 6.12 4.53 -17.29
N ASP A 116 5.62 4.41 -18.52
CA ASP A 116 6.44 4.31 -19.74
C ASP A 116 7.27 5.58 -19.96
N ARG A 117 6.72 6.75 -19.61
CA ARG A 117 7.38 8.05 -19.72
C ARG A 117 8.20 8.43 -18.49
N GLY A 118 8.24 7.58 -17.46
CA GLY A 118 8.97 7.83 -16.22
C GLY A 118 8.44 9.02 -15.41
N LEU A 119 7.16 9.36 -15.53
CA LEU A 119 6.54 10.44 -14.74
C LEU A 119 6.41 10.07 -13.26
N PHE A 120 6.31 8.77 -12.97
CA PHE A 120 6.39 8.19 -11.64
C PHE A 120 6.93 6.77 -11.72
N ARG A 121 7.42 6.27 -10.58
CA ARG A 121 7.89 4.89 -10.41
C ARG A 121 6.75 3.96 -10.00
N ARG A 122 6.99 2.65 -10.09
CA ARG A 122 5.99 1.62 -9.78
C ARG A 122 5.55 1.60 -8.32
N ASP A 123 6.47 1.79 -7.38
CA ASP A 123 6.17 1.98 -5.95
C ASP A 123 5.32 3.23 -5.70
N GLN A 124 5.58 4.33 -6.43
CA GLN A 124 4.76 5.53 -6.36
C GLN A 124 3.36 5.27 -6.92
N ALA A 125 3.22 4.47 -7.98
CA ALA A 125 1.93 4.04 -8.49
C ALA A 125 1.13 3.22 -7.46
N ILE A 126 1.77 2.32 -6.71
CA ILE A 126 1.14 1.57 -5.60
C ILE A 126 0.52 2.55 -4.59
N MET A 127 1.31 3.50 -4.09
CA MET A 127 0.83 4.48 -3.12
C MET A 127 -0.29 5.37 -3.69
N THR A 128 -0.18 5.77 -4.96
CA THR A 128 -1.18 6.63 -5.59
C THR A 128 -2.50 5.89 -5.82
N ILE A 129 -2.47 4.58 -6.12
CA ILE A 129 -3.68 3.76 -6.22
C ILE A 129 -4.36 3.62 -4.85
N ILE A 130 -3.60 3.33 -3.79
CA ILE A 130 -4.11 3.27 -2.40
C ILE A 130 -4.77 4.60 -2.02
N ASN A 131 -4.06 5.71 -2.19
CA ASN A 131 -4.55 7.05 -1.85
C ASN A 131 -5.76 7.44 -2.70
N GLY A 132 -5.77 7.09 -3.99
CA GLY A 132 -6.88 7.33 -4.90
C GLY A 132 -8.16 6.59 -4.51
N ALA A 133 -8.03 5.38 -3.96
CA ALA A 133 -9.17 4.62 -3.43
C ALA A 133 -9.76 5.27 -2.18
N LYS A 134 -8.92 5.87 -1.32
CA LYS A 134 -9.32 6.54 -0.07
C LYS A 134 -9.76 7.99 -0.25
N ALA A 135 -9.48 8.58 -1.42
CA ALA A 135 -9.82 9.96 -1.74
C ALA A 135 -11.34 10.17 -1.70
N GLN A 136 -11.78 11.36 -1.29
CA GLN A 136 -13.21 11.74 -1.34
C GLN A 136 -13.80 11.70 -2.76
N THR A 137 -12.95 11.92 -3.77
CA THR A 137 -13.32 11.83 -5.18
C THR A 137 -13.22 10.40 -5.74
N GLY A 138 -12.79 9.44 -4.91
CA GLY A 138 -12.65 8.03 -5.26
C GLY A 138 -13.99 7.29 -5.26
N SER A 139 -13.96 6.04 -5.70
CA SER A 139 -15.12 5.16 -5.67
C SER A 139 -15.40 4.68 -4.25
N ALA A 140 -16.62 4.87 -3.76
CA ALA A 140 -17.02 4.37 -2.44
C ALA A 140 -16.90 2.84 -2.33
N THR A 141 -17.10 2.10 -3.43
CA THR A 141 -16.89 0.65 -3.47
C THR A 141 -15.42 0.28 -3.32
N ASP A 142 -14.52 1.04 -3.95
CA ASP A 142 -13.08 0.82 -3.84
C ASP A 142 -12.57 1.12 -2.43
N ALA A 143 -13.03 2.23 -1.85
CA ALA A 143 -12.74 2.59 -0.47
C ALA A 143 -13.18 1.50 0.51
N ALA A 144 -14.42 1.00 0.35
CA ALA A 144 -14.96 -0.07 1.19
C ALA A 144 -14.21 -1.40 1.02
N MET A 145 -13.81 -1.74 -0.21
CA MET A 145 -13.03 -2.95 -0.49
C MET A 145 -11.66 -2.90 0.19
N LEU A 146 -10.93 -1.79 0.00
CA LEU A 146 -9.62 -1.60 0.62
C LEU A 146 -9.74 -1.64 2.15
N ALA A 147 -10.68 -0.88 2.72
CA ALA A 147 -10.91 -0.88 4.17
C ALA A 147 -11.22 -2.28 4.71
N LYS A 148 -12.02 -3.08 3.99
CA LYS A 148 -12.31 -4.47 4.39
C LYS A 148 -11.08 -5.35 4.36
N LYS A 149 -10.25 -5.25 3.31
CA LYS A 149 -8.98 -6.00 3.21
C LYS A 149 -8.01 -5.59 4.32
N THR A 150 -7.91 -4.29 4.62
CA THR A 150 -7.09 -3.75 5.71
C THR A 150 -7.56 -4.29 7.06
N GLU A 151 -8.86 -4.23 7.36
CA GLU A 151 -9.45 -4.75 8.59
C GLU A 151 -9.14 -6.25 8.77
N ILE A 152 -9.38 -7.05 7.73
CA ILE A 152 -9.08 -8.49 7.76
C ILE A 152 -7.58 -8.74 7.95
N GLY A 153 -6.72 -7.95 7.30
CA GLY A 153 -5.27 -8.06 7.42
C GLY A 153 -4.79 -7.79 8.84
N LEU A 154 -5.32 -6.74 9.49
CA LEU A 154 -5.00 -6.41 10.88
C LEU A 154 -5.53 -7.46 11.86
N LEU A 155 -6.76 -7.95 11.65
CA LEU A 155 -7.33 -9.04 12.46
C LEU A 155 -6.50 -10.32 12.35
N PHE A 156 -6.07 -10.68 11.13
CA PHE A 156 -5.18 -11.80 10.91
C PHE A 156 -3.86 -11.61 11.65
N ALA A 157 -3.18 -10.48 11.45
CA ALA A 157 -1.89 -10.18 12.08
C ALA A 157 -1.98 -10.29 13.61
N LYS A 158 -3.02 -9.71 14.22
CA LYS A 158 -3.22 -9.70 15.69
C LYS A 158 -3.77 -11.02 16.25
N SER A 159 -4.03 -12.01 15.40
CA SER A 159 -4.52 -13.33 15.82
C SER A 159 -3.39 -14.31 16.13
N LYS A 160 -3.73 -15.45 16.74
CA LYS A 160 -2.78 -16.55 17.00
C LYS A 160 -2.17 -17.15 15.73
N ILE A 161 -2.83 -17.04 14.59
CA ILE A 161 -2.32 -17.57 13.31
C ILE A 161 -1.40 -16.57 12.60
N GLY A 162 -1.56 -15.27 12.85
CA GLY A 162 -0.67 -14.24 12.32
C GLY A 162 0.63 -14.08 13.10
N ASP A 163 0.65 -14.50 14.37
CA ASP A 163 1.86 -14.57 15.19
C ASP A 163 2.68 -15.83 14.87
N LEU A 164 3.60 -15.68 13.92
CA LEU A 164 4.43 -16.78 13.43
C LEU A 164 5.54 -17.22 14.41
N SER A 165 5.86 -16.41 15.42
CA SER A 165 6.89 -16.73 16.43
C SER A 165 6.55 -17.97 17.26
N ARG A 166 5.26 -18.33 17.28
CA ARG A 166 4.76 -19.47 18.05
C ARG A 166 5.00 -20.81 17.34
N TRP A 167 5.19 -20.81 16.02
CA TRP A 167 5.33 -22.04 15.23
C TRP A 167 6.78 -22.49 15.08
N THR A 168 7.75 -21.61 15.31
CA THR A 168 9.19 -21.95 15.31
C THR A 168 9.61 -22.85 16.48
N ASN A 169 8.77 -22.95 17.52
CA ASN A 169 8.98 -23.83 18.69
C ASN A 169 8.25 -25.18 18.61
N ILE A 170 7.53 -25.48 17.52
CA ILE A 170 6.65 -26.66 17.43
C ILE A 170 7.19 -27.72 16.46
N ILE A 171 8.11 -27.37 15.55
CA ILE A 171 8.75 -28.33 14.65
C ILE A 171 10.22 -28.52 15.09
N PRO A 172 10.58 -29.65 15.72
CA PRO A 172 11.98 -29.98 15.90
C PRO A 172 12.60 -30.24 14.52
N VAL A 173 13.73 -29.57 14.25
CA VAL A 173 14.56 -29.78 13.06
C VAL A 173 15.09 -31.20 13.02
#